data_AF-A0A919ULZ5-F1
#
_entry.id   AF-A0A919ULZ5-F1
#
_cell.length_a   1.000
_cell.length_b   1.000
_cell.length_c   1.000
_cell.angle_alpha   90.00
_cell.angle_beta   90.00
_cell.angle_gamma   90.00
#
_symmetry.space_group_name_H-M   'P 1'
#
loop_
_entity.id
_entity.type
_entity.pdbx_description
1 polymer ?
#
loop_
_entity_poly.entity_id
_entity_poly.type
_entity_poly.pdbx_seq_one_letter_code
_entity_poly.pdbx_strand_id
1 'polypeptide(L)'
;MVNASFVFGMDGDGPDVFDRTVEWAVDQGIETATFHIMTPYPGTALHQRMAADGRMLHQNWDLYDTRHVVYQPVGMTPRQLEDGYWRAYRDFYRWSAIWRGAATKPLLGDRLRHLTYSGGWKKFEPLWDLAIRARQVTRALPLLETLLTSFGARHPNQETSRDRAGDRSAPVV
;
A
#
# COMPACT_ATOMS: atom_id res chain seq x y z
N MET A 1 -10.75 3.17 -5.29
CA MET A 1 -9.93 2.56 -4.23
C MET A 1 -8.51 2.78 -4.64
N VAL A 2 -7.78 3.51 -3.81
CA VAL A 2 -6.39 3.87 -3.99
C VAL A 2 -5.61 3.20 -2.86
N ASN A 3 -4.53 2.51 -3.24
CA ASN A 3 -3.53 2.03 -2.32
C ASN A 3 -2.30 2.93 -2.44
N ALA A 4 -1.83 3.47 -1.32
CA ALA A 4 -0.60 4.24 -1.30
C ALA A 4 0.54 3.37 -0.77
N SER A 5 1.67 3.38 -1.47
CA SER A 5 2.90 2.70 -1.05
C SER A 5 3.93 3.73 -0.63
N PHE A 6 4.48 3.58 0.56
CA PHE A 6 5.46 4.50 1.15
C PHE A 6 6.72 3.74 1.56
N VAL A 7 7.85 4.45 1.52
CA VAL A 7 9.16 3.95 1.95
C VAL A 7 9.73 4.89 3.00
N PHE A 8 10.21 4.33 4.12
CA PHE A 8 10.88 5.05 5.21
C PHE A 8 12.37 4.70 5.30
N GLY A 9 13.13 5.61 5.87
CA GLY A 9 14.56 5.41 6.18
C GLY A 9 15.50 6.04 5.15
N MET A 10 14.99 6.90 4.27
CA MET A 10 15.83 7.71 3.40
C MET A 10 16.79 8.58 4.22
N ASP A 11 17.91 9.00 3.66
CA ASP A 11 18.93 9.76 4.43
C ASP A 11 18.43 11.11 4.96
N GLY A 12 17.39 11.68 4.34
CA GLY A 12 16.70 12.88 4.80
C GLY A 12 15.61 12.65 5.84
N ASP A 13 15.30 11.40 6.19
CA ASP A 13 14.23 11.07 7.12
C ASP A 13 14.69 11.23 8.57
N GLY A 14 13.90 11.97 9.35
CA GLY A 14 13.98 12.05 10.79
C GLY A 14 12.87 11.23 11.48
N PRO A 15 12.90 11.09 12.81
CA PRO A 15 11.88 10.35 13.56
C PRO A 15 10.44 10.87 13.40
N ASP A 16 10.25 12.11 12.94
CA ASP A 16 8.94 12.72 12.66
C ASP A 16 8.29 12.24 11.36
N VAL A 17 9.04 11.59 10.46
CA VAL A 17 8.57 11.20 9.12
C VAL A 17 7.35 10.28 9.17
N PHE A 18 7.30 9.38 10.16
CA PHE A 18 6.23 8.40 10.30
C PHE A 18 4.89 9.09 10.57
N ASP A 19 4.87 10.00 11.53
CA ASP A 19 3.65 10.69 11.96
C ASP A 19 3.15 11.60 10.84
N ARG A 20 4.05 12.36 10.21
CA ARG A 20 3.72 13.23 9.07
C ARG A 20 3.16 12.46 7.88
N THR A 21 3.74 11.31 7.56
CA THR A 21 3.29 10.48 6.42
C THR A 21 1.91 9.87 6.69
N VAL A 22 1.70 9.37 7.91
CA VAL A 22 0.39 8.81 8.32
C VAL A 22 -0.67 9.89 8.35
N GLU A 23 -0.38 11.04 8.95
CA GLU A 23 -1.31 12.18 9.03
C GLU A 23 -1.72 12.63 7.63
N TRP A 24 -0.75 12.85 6.74
CA TRP A 24 -1.03 13.20 5.36
C TRP A 24 -1.90 12.15 4.66
N ALA A 25 -1.57 10.86 4.76
CA ALA A 25 -2.32 9.80 4.10
C ALA A 25 -3.78 9.71 4.59
N VAL A 26 -4.00 9.92 5.90
CA VAL A 26 -5.35 9.96 6.48
C VAL A 26 -6.12 11.18 5.99
N ASP A 27 -5.48 12.36 5.95
CA ASP A 27 -6.11 13.61 5.53
C ASP A 27 -6.45 13.62 4.03
N GLN A 28 -5.68 12.91 3.21
CA GLN A 28 -6.01 12.66 1.81
C GLN A 28 -7.11 11.59 1.63
N GLY A 29 -7.55 10.94 2.71
CA GLY A 29 -8.57 9.90 2.66
C GLY A 29 -8.13 8.65 1.90
N ILE A 30 -6.83 8.32 1.96
CA ILE A 30 -6.29 7.07 1.39
C ILE A 30 -6.99 5.88 2.04
N GLU A 31 -7.48 4.94 1.24
CA GLU A 31 -8.25 3.80 1.77
C GLU A 31 -7.35 2.70 2.35
N THR A 32 -6.19 2.47 1.74
CA THR A 32 -5.22 1.44 2.17
C THR A 32 -3.79 1.94 1.96
N ALA A 33 -2.90 1.62 2.89
CA ALA A 33 -1.49 1.98 2.80
C ALA A 33 -0.59 0.77 3.06
N THR A 34 0.48 0.67 2.29
CA THR A 34 1.60 -0.24 2.50
C THR A 34 2.84 0.59 2.82
N PHE A 35 3.41 0.36 4.00
CA PHE A 35 4.67 0.96 4.42
C PHE A 35 5.80 -0.05 4.24
N HIS A 36 6.99 0.44 3.93
CA HIS A 36 8.20 -0.35 3.73
C HIS A 36 9.38 0.38 4.38
N ILE A 37 10.35 -0.38 4.87
CA ILE A 37 11.68 0.12 5.19
C ILE A 37 12.52 0.03 3.92
N MET A 38 13.25 1.09 3.58
CA MET A 38 14.20 1.08 2.47
C MET A 38 15.21 -0.06 2.69
N THR A 39 15.24 -1.04 1.78
CA THR A 39 16.15 -2.19 1.88
C THR A 39 17.22 -2.12 0.79
N PRO A 40 18.50 -1.96 1.13
CA PRO A 40 19.59 -1.96 0.16
C PRO A 40 19.88 -3.38 -0.33
N TYR A 41 19.23 -3.82 -1.41
CA TYR A 41 19.45 -5.18 -1.95
C TYR A 41 20.84 -5.37 -2.57
N PRO A 42 21.52 -6.52 -2.35
CA PRO A 42 22.80 -6.80 -2.96
C PRO A 42 22.73 -6.72 -4.49
N GLY A 43 23.80 -6.19 -5.09
CA GLY A 43 23.85 -5.90 -6.54
C GLY A 43 23.27 -4.54 -6.94
N THR A 44 22.53 -3.85 -6.06
CA THR A 44 22.04 -2.49 -6.34
C THR A 44 23.11 -1.42 -6.08
N ALA A 45 22.99 -0.28 -6.77
CA ALA A 45 23.84 0.88 -6.51
C ALA A 45 23.67 1.40 -5.07
N LEU A 46 22.47 1.29 -4.49
CA LEU A 46 22.20 1.67 -3.11
C LEU A 46 23.01 0.83 -2.12
N HIS A 47 23.00 -0.50 -2.30
CA HIS A 47 23.79 -1.40 -1.45
C HIS A 47 25.29 -1.13 -1.57
N GLN A 48 25.80 -0.92 -2.79
CA GLN A 48 27.21 -0.60 -3.00
C GLN A 48 27.62 0.67 -2.26
N ARG A 49 26.80 1.73 -2.33
CA ARG A 49 27.04 2.99 -1.60
C ARG A 49 27.00 2.79 -0.09
N MET A 50 25.95 2.16 0.44
CA MET A 50 25.82 1.93 1.87
C MET A 50 26.93 1.04 2.45
N ALA A 51 27.40 0.05 1.67
CA ALA A 51 28.55 -0.77 2.06
C ALA A 51 29.85 0.03 2.07
N ALA A 52 30.08 0.89 1.06
CA ALA A 52 31.23 1.78 1.00
C ALA A 52 31.24 2.79 2.17
N ASP A 53 30.06 3.27 2.58
CA ASP A 53 29.89 4.17 3.71
C ASP A 53 29.97 3.46 5.08
N GLY A 54 30.16 2.13 5.10
CA GLY A 54 30.23 1.34 6.34
C GLY A 54 28.91 1.28 7.11
N ARG A 55 27.78 1.48 6.43
CA ARG A 55 26.45 1.56 7.04
C ARG A 55 25.71 0.22 7.12
N MET A 56 26.20 -0.85 6.50
CA MET A 56 25.54 -2.15 6.54
C MET A 56 25.66 -2.78 7.93
N LEU A 57 24.54 -3.21 8.55
CA LEU A 57 24.54 -3.81 9.88
C LEU A 57 24.87 -5.30 9.85
N HIS A 58 24.37 -6.02 8.83
CA HIS A 58 24.62 -7.44 8.63
C HIS A 58 24.31 -7.88 7.19
N GLN A 59 24.80 -9.06 6.83
CA GLN A 59 24.53 -9.72 5.54
C GLN A 59 23.53 -10.88 5.69
N ASN A 60 22.78 -10.95 6.79
CA ASN A 60 21.71 -11.92 6.93
C ASN A 60 20.56 -11.59 5.97
N TRP A 61 20.47 -12.32 4.86
CA TRP A 61 19.50 -12.10 3.79
C TRP A 61 18.06 -12.40 4.18
N ASP A 62 17.84 -13.21 5.22
CA ASP A 62 16.49 -13.49 5.74
C ASP A 62 15.80 -12.23 6.29
N LEU A 63 16.57 -11.18 6.59
CA LEU A 63 16.08 -9.90 7.09
C LEU A 63 15.87 -8.86 5.98
N TYR A 64 16.11 -9.18 4.70
CA TYR A 64 15.96 -8.24 3.57
C TYR A 64 14.51 -8.24 3.03
N ASP A 65 13.55 -8.12 3.95
CA ASP A 65 12.12 -8.36 3.69
C ASP A 65 11.26 -7.08 3.66
N THR A 66 11.90 -5.91 3.59
CA THR A 66 11.29 -4.56 3.66
C THR A 66 10.65 -4.20 5.00
N ARG A 67 10.89 -5.00 6.05
CA ARG A 67 10.33 -4.79 7.40
C ARG A 67 11.38 -4.71 8.49
N HIS A 68 12.55 -5.30 8.26
CA HIS A 68 13.68 -5.23 9.16
C HIS A 68 14.73 -4.23 8.66
N VAL A 69 15.43 -3.60 9.60
CA VAL A 69 16.50 -2.65 9.30
C VAL A 69 17.82 -3.38 9.20
N VAL A 70 18.45 -3.29 8.02
CA VAL A 70 19.71 -3.99 7.70
C VAL A 70 20.89 -3.03 7.53
N TYR A 71 20.68 -1.74 7.78
CA TYR A 71 21.66 -0.66 7.64
C TYR A 71 21.48 0.39 8.73
N GLN A 72 22.49 1.22 8.98
CA GLN A 72 22.47 2.33 9.92
C GLN A 72 21.86 3.58 9.24
N PRO A 73 20.67 4.05 9.66
CA PRO A 73 20.09 5.30 9.15
C PRO A 73 20.88 6.52 9.65
N VAL A 74 20.82 7.63 8.91
CA VAL A 74 21.53 8.88 9.25
C VAL A 74 20.80 9.66 10.34
N GLY A 75 19.49 9.87 10.17
CA GLY A 75 18.68 10.72 11.05
C GLY A 75 18.08 10.04 12.28
N MET A 76 18.25 8.72 12.43
CA MET A 76 17.67 7.95 13.54
C MET A 76 18.41 6.63 13.77
N THR A 77 18.15 6.00 14.92
CA THR A 77 18.67 4.65 15.21
C THR A 77 17.90 3.58 14.42
N PRO A 78 18.51 2.41 14.15
CA PRO A 78 17.83 1.28 13.50
C PRO A 78 16.53 0.89 14.20
N ARG A 79 16.56 0.87 15.54
CA ARG A 79 15.39 0.58 16.36
C ARG A 79 14.28 1.62 16.19
N GLN A 80 14.61 2.91 16.15
CA GLN A 80 13.61 3.96 15.91
C GLN A 80 12.93 3.80 14.54
N LEU A 81 13.67 3.35 13.53
CA LEU A 81 13.13 3.10 12.20
C LEU A 81 12.16 1.89 12.19
N GLU A 82 12.53 0.77 12.82
CA GLU A 82 11.61 -0.38 12.96
C GLU A 82 10.38 -0.05 13.81
N ASP A 83 10.56 0.57 14.98
CA ASP A 83 9.47 0.97 15.86
C ASP A 83 8.53 1.98 15.16
N GLY A 84 9.10 2.89 14.36
CA GLY A 84 8.37 3.86 13.54
C GLY A 84 7.56 3.19 12.43
N TYR A 85 8.14 2.22 11.73
CA TYR A 85 7.44 1.41 10.73
C TYR A 85 6.21 0.70 11.32
N TRP A 86 6.35 0.03 12.47
CA TRP A 86 5.22 -0.64 13.13
C TRP A 86 4.17 0.36 13.65
N ARG A 87 4.63 1.49 14.20
CA ARG A 87 3.77 2.59 14.63
C ARG A 87 2.95 3.14 13.47
N ALA A 88 3.55 3.33 12.29
CA ALA A 88 2.84 3.85 11.12
C ALA A 88 1.68 2.94 10.71
N TYR A 89 1.90 1.62 10.65
CA TYR A 89 0.83 0.65 10.41
C TYR A 89 -0.27 0.71 11.48
N ARG A 90 0.11 0.75 12.76
CA ARG A 90 -0.86 0.80 13.86
C ARG A 90 -1.72 2.05 13.79
N ASP A 91 -1.11 3.20 13.55
CA ASP A 91 -1.79 4.49 13.65
C ASP A 91 -2.66 4.78 12.41
N PHE A 92 -2.20 4.39 11.21
CA PHE A 92 -3.00 4.48 9.98
C PHE A 92 -4.27 3.60 10.03
N TYR A 93 -4.16 2.38 10.53
CA TYR A 93 -5.28 1.43 10.61
C TYR A 93 -6.08 1.52 11.93
N ARG A 94 -5.82 2.52 12.78
CA ARG A 94 -6.62 2.74 13.99
C ARG A 94 -8.00 3.28 13.60
N TRP A 95 -9.04 2.88 14.35
CA TRP A 95 -10.41 3.30 14.05
C TRP A 95 -10.56 4.82 13.87
N SER A 96 -9.98 5.62 14.75
CA SER A 96 -10.07 7.08 14.66
C SER A 96 -9.50 7.63 13.35
N ALA A 97 -8.43 7.04 12.83
CA ALA A 97 -7.86 7.39 11.53
C ALA A 97 -8.78 6.97 10.38
N ILE A 98 -9.33 5.74 10.43
CA ILE A 98 -10.30 5.24 9.43
C ILE A 98 -11.55 6.14 9.37
N TRP A 99 -12.11 6.53 10.52
CA TRP A 99 -13.27 7.44 10.56
C TRP A 99 -12.94 8.82 9.99
N ARG A 100 -11.76 9.37 10.33
CA ARG A 100 -11.29 10.64 9.80
C ARG A 100 -11.08 10.59 8.29
N GLY A 101 -10.41 9.53 7.80
CA GLY A 101 -10.20 9.28 6.39
C GLY A 101 -11.52 9.11 5.63
N ALA A 102 -12.51 8.40 6.19
CA ALA A 102 -13.82 8.28 5.60
C ALA A 102 -14.55 9.63 5.52
N ALA A 103 -14.43 10.48 6.54
CA ALA A 103 -15.09 11.79 6.57
C ALA A 103 -14.65 12.74 5.43
N THR A 104 -13.46 12.51 4.84
CA THR A 104 -12.98 13.26 3.67
C THR A 104 -13.85 13.04 2.42
N LYS A 105 -14.61 11.93 2.34
CA LYS A 105 -15.42 11.62 1.16
C LYS A 105 -16.70 12.48 1.16
N PRO A 106 -17.09 13.06 0.00
CA PRO A 106 -18.22 13.99 -0.07
C PRO A 106 -19.58 13.27 0.05
N LEU A 107 -19.70 12.07 -0.50
CA LEU A 107 -20.94 11.31 -0.53
C LEU A 107 -21.00 10.30 0.63
N LEU A 108 -22.16 10.20 1.29
CA LEU A 108 -22.38 9.25 2.38
C LEU A 108 -22.13 7.80 1.96
N GLY A 109 -22.47 7.43 0.72
CA GLY A 109 -22.19 6.10 0.16
C GLY A 109 -20.69 5.80 0.04
N ASP A 110 -19.87 6.78 -0.32
CA ASP A 110 -18.42 6.62 -0.39
C ASP A 110 -17.79 6.52 1.01
N ARG A 111 -18.35 7.22 2.01
CA ARG A 111 -17.93 7.06 3.41
C ARG A 111 -18.19 5.64 3.89
N LEU A 112 -19.39 5.11 3.65
CA LEU A 112 -19.75 3.75 4.05
C LEU A 112 -18.85 2.73 3.35
N ARG A 113 -18.57 2.91 2.06
CA ARG A 113 -17.63 2.07 1.31
C ARG A 113 -16.21 2.15 1.90
N HIS A 114 -15.71 3.34 2.20
CA HIS A 114 -14.39 3.50 2.83
C HIS A 114 -14.33 2.72 4.16
N LEU A 115 -15.34 2.86 5.02
CA LEU A 115 -15.41 2.17 6.31
C LEU A 115 -15.49 0.64 6.17
N THR A 116 -16.32 0.13 5.25
CA THR A 116 -16.45 -1.31 5.03
C THR A 116 -15.20 -1.91 4.44
N TYR A 117 -14.48 -1.20 3.57
CA TYR A 117 -13.20 -1.69 3.04
C TYR A 117 -12.06 -1.59 4.05
N SER A 118 -11.80 -0.40 4.62
CA SER A 118 -10.68 -0.19 5.55
C SER A 118 -10.89 -0.91 6.89
N GLY A 119 -12.13 -0.96 7.38
CA GLY A 119 -12.49 -1.69 8.59
C GLY A 119 -12.68 -3.19 8.34
N GLY A 120 -13.40 -3.55 7.27
CA GLY A 120 -13.70 -4.94 6.94
C GLY A 120 -12.45 -5.74 6.57
N TRP A 121 -11.60 -5.24 5.66
CA TRP A 121 -10.44 -6.01 5.18
C TRP A 121 -9.42 -6.33 6.28
N LYS A 122 -9.12 -5.38 7.18
CA LYS A 122 -8.14 -5.56 8.26
C LYS A 122 -8.69 -6.25 9.50
N LYS A 123 -9.98 -6.10 9.81
CA LYS A 123 -10.60 -6.73 10.99
C LYS A 123 -11.29 -8.05 10.73
N PHE A 124 -11.51 -8.42 9.46
CA PHE A 124 -11.94 -9.77 9.12
C PHE A 124 -10.80 -10.78 9.14
N GLU A 125 -9.53 -10.41 9.30
CA GLU A 125 -8.43 -11.38 9.38
C GLU A 125 -8.70 -12.54 10.37
N PRO A 126 -9.20 -12.34 11.60
CA PRO A 126 -9.53 -13.44 12.51
C PRO A 126 -10.70 -14.31 12.02
N LEU A 127 -11.67 -13.73 11.33
CA LEU A 127 -12.81 -14.45 10.76
C LEU A 127 -12.40 -15.25 9.52
N TRP A 128 -11.52 -14.69 8.70
CA TRP A 128 -10.89 -15.38 7.58
C TRP A 128 -9.97 -16.51 8.05
N ASP A 129 -9.16 -16.27 9.07
CA ASP A 129 -8.35 -17.31 9.72
C ASP A 129 -9.23 -18.43 10.28
N LEU A 130 -10.36 -18.09 10.90
CA LEU A 130 -11.32 -19.08 11.38
C LEU A 130 -11.93 -19.89 10.22
N ALA A 131 -12.30 -19.23 9.12
CA ALA A 131 -12.85 -19.88 7.92
C ALA A 131 -11.83 -20.80 7.23
N ILE A 132 -10.56 -20.39 7.17
CA ILE A 132 -9.43 -21.17 6.67
C ILE A 132 -9.19 -22.38 7.59
N ARG A 133 -9.10 -22.17 8.91
CA ARG A 133 -8.91 -23.24 9.91
C ARG A 133 -10.07 -24.25 9.89
N ALA A 134 -11.29 -23.79 9.63
CA ALA A 134 -12.46 -24.64 9.50
C ALA A 134 -12.55 -25.39 8.15
N ARG A 135 -11.58 -25.18 7.23
CA ARG A 135 -11.59 -25.68 5.83
C ARG A 135 -12.91 -25.38 5.10
N GLN A 136 -13.62 -24.31 5.48
CA GLN A 136 -14.90 -23.94 4.88
C GLN A 136 -14.74 -23.00 3.67
N VAL A 137 -13.52 -22.56 3.36
CA VAL A 137 -13.23 -21.63 2.26
C VAL A 137 -13.76 -22.14 0.92
N THR A 138 -13.67 -23.44 0.67
CA THR A 138 -14.19 -24.07 -0.56
C THR A 138 -15.72 -24.06 -0.65
N ARG A 139 -16.44 -23.95 0.46
CA ARG A 139 -17.92 -23.81 0.43
C ARG A 139 -18.36 -22.38 0.14
N ALA A 140 -17.53 -21.39 0.45
CA ALA A 140 -17.81 -19.99 0.13
C ALA A 140 -17.42 -19.61 -1.31
N LEU A 141 -16.65 -20.46 -2.01
CA LEU A 141 -16.16 -20.21 -3.36
C LEU A 141 -17.26 -19.79 -4.36
N PRO A 142 -18.40 -20.50 -4.48
CA PRO A 142 -19.43 -20.16 -5.45
C PRO A 142 -20.08 -18.79 -5.18
N LEU A 143 -20.24 -18.44 -3.90
CA LEU A 143 -20.76 -17.14 -3.48
C LEU A 143 -19.78 -16.01 -3.82
N LEU A 144 -18.49 -16.23 -3.57
CA LEU A 144 -17.42 -15.28 -3.90
C LEU A 144 -17.29 -15.10 -5.41
N GLU A 145 -17.35 -16.18 -6.20
CA GLU A 145 -17.34 -16.14 -7.67
C GLU A 145 -18.53 -15.35 -8.24
N THR A 146 -19.72 -15.54 -7.66
CA THR A 146 -20.93 -14.81 -8.04
C THR A 146 -20.79 -13.30 -7.73
N LEU A 147 -20.23 -12.95 -6.58
CA LEU A 147 -19.98 -11.56 -6.21
C LEU A 147 -18.90 -10.92 -7.10
N LEU A 148 -17.78 -11.61 -7.34
CA LEU A 148 -16.67 -11.09 -8.16
C LEU A 148 -17.08 -10.87 -9.62
N THR A 149 -17.87 -11.77 -10.21
CA THR A 149 -18.40 -11.59 -11.57
C THR A 149 -19.38 -10.42 -11.66
N SER A 150 -20.16 -10.14 -10.61
CA SER A 150 -21.06 -8.98 -10.57
C SER A 150 -20.34 -7.63 -10.50
N PHE A 151 -19.14 -7.56 -9.90
CA PHE A 151 -18.33 -6.34 -9.85
C PHE A 151 -17.54 -6.06 -11.14
N GLY A 152 -17.29 -7.09 -11.97
CA GLY A 152 -16.58 -6.94 -13.25
C GLY A 152 -17.44 -6.41 -14.41
N ALA A 153 -18.76 -6.39 -14.26
CA ALA A 153 -19.69 -6.03 -15.32
C ALA A 153 -20.11 -4.56 -15.27
N ARG A 154 -19.18 -3.61 -15.48
CA ARG A 154 -19.51 -2.22 -15.91
C ARG A 154 -18.27 -1.44 -16.35
N HIS A 155 -18.11 -1.29 -17.67
CA HIS A 155 -17.84 -0.03 -18.39
C HIS A 155 -17.90 -0.31 -19.92
N PRO A 156 -19.04 -0.10 -20.59
CA PRO A 156 -19.04 0.03 -22.04
C PRO A 156 -18.40 1.38 -22.39
N ASN A 157 -17.33 1.31 -23.19
CA ASN A 157 -16.60 2.43 -23.76
C ASN A 157 -17.57 3.39 -24.50
N GLN A 158 -17.58 4.67 -24.13
CA GLN A 158 -18.14 5.74 -24.95
C GLN A 158 -16.99 6.40 -25.70
N GLU A 159 -16.61 5.85 -26.85
CA GLU A 159 -15.69 6.53 -27.77
C GLU A 159 -16.25 6.48 -29.21
N THR A 160 -16.84 7.63 -29.57
CA THR A 160 -16.56 8.38 -30.80
C THR A 160 -16.71 7.68 -32.15
N SER A 161 -17.92 7.77 -32.71
CA SER A 161 -18.15 7.85 -34.15
C SER A 161 -17.73 9.23 -34.68
N ARG A 162 -16.43 9.45 -34.83
CA ARG A 162 -15.86 10.46 -35.72
C ARG A 162 -14.92 9.75 -36.69
N ASP A 163 -15.49 9.16 -37.73
CA ASP A 163 -14.76 8.84 -38.95
C ASP A 163 -15.68 9.04 -40.16
N ARG A 164 -15.69 10.27 -40.64
CA ARG A 164 -16.03 10.64 -42.02
C ARG A 164 -15.05 11.73 -42.46
N ALA A 165 -13.95 11.29 -43.08
CA ALA A 165 -13.17 11.97 -44.12
C ALA A 165 -11.83 11.23 -44.21
N GLY A 166 -11.63 10.34 -45.20
CA GLY A 166 -10.98 10.71 -46.46
C GLY A 166 -9.48 10.45 -46.35
N ASP A 167 -9.01 9.27 -46.74
CA ASP A 167 -8.31 9.07 -48.03
C ASP A 167 -7.17 10.08 -48.27
N ARG A 168 -5.90 9.64 -48.08
CA ARG A 168 -4.86 9.57 -49.13
C ARG A 168 -3.44 9.30 -48.59
N SER A 169 -2.83 8.25 -49.14
CA SER A 169 -1.44 8.11 -49.60
C SER A 169 -0.23 8.27 -48.64
N ALA A 170 0.60 7.22 -48.64
CA ALA A 170 2.01 7.09 -48.21
C ALA A 170 2.97 8.14 -48.87
N PRO A 171 4.32 8.21 -48.61
CA PRO A 171 5.19 7.18 -48.03
C PRO A 171 6.39 7.59 -47.12
N VAL A 172 6.95 6.55 -46.50
CA VAL A 172 8.37 6.25 -46.17
C VAL A 172 9.43 7.33 -46.45
N VAL A 173 10.13 7.75 -45.39
CA VAL A 173 11.59 7.65 -45.19
C VAL A 173 11.86 7.43 -43.70
#